data_AF-A0A8C6ZW86-F1
#
_entry.id   AF-A0A8C6ZW86-F1
#
_cell.length_a   1.000
_cell.length_b   1.000
_cell.length_c   1.000
_cell.angle_alpha   90.00
_cell.angle_beta   90.00
_cell.angle_gamma   90.00
#
_symmetry.space_group_name_H-M   'P 1'
#
loop_
_entity.id
_entity.type
_entity.pdbx_description
1 polymer ?
#
loop_
_entity_poly.entity_id
_entity_poly.type
_entity_poly.pdbx_seq_one_letter_code
_entity_poly.pdbx_strand_id
1 'polypeptide(L)'
;MKTSKVEDDEEGGEEGLPAPAGKKHWLPLSAQSAFSYIPPGRQDVPELSYFHRGAKAGSVSTYDSIFKRPEGYNKYLHRCDREHAKNQGLNINDEETARPVAVLSSSDYGRRIKKPVEQLIRDHARINHVKAEFYRKNGITCLPNFRHQFC
;
A
#
# COMPACT_ATOMS: atom_id res chain seq x y z
N MET A 1 46.95 -26.48 -50.25
CA MET A 1 46.93 -27.20 -48.94
C MET A 1 46.93 -26.10 -47.88
N LYS A 2 45.82 -25.76 -47.20
CA LYS A 2 45.32 -26.39 -45.94
C LYS A 2 46.49 -26.59 -44.95
N THR A 3 46.54 -25.97 -43.77
CA THR A 3 45.54 -25.91 -42.66
C THR A 3 45.91 -24.74 -41.72
N SER A 4 45.06 -23.80 -41.27
CA SER A 4 43.91 -23.85 -40.32
C SER A 4 44.26 -24.20 -38.85
N LYS A 5 44.45 -23.14 -38.04
CA LYS A 5 43.78 -22.75 -36.77
C LYS A 5 43.07 -23.82 -35.92
N VAL A 6 43.36 -23.84 -34.60
CA VAL A 6 42.51 -24.11 -33.40
C VAL A 6 43.34 -23.56 -32.19
N GLU A 7 43.01 -22.52 -31.43
CA GLU A 7 41.90 -22.20 -30.48
C GLU A 7 41.82 -23.07 -29.21
N ASP A 8 41.24 -22.49 -28.15
CA ASP A 8 40.92 -22.98 -26.78
C ASP A 8 41.90 -22.45 -25.70
N ASP A 9 41.63 -21.34 -25.01
CA ASP A 9 40.58 -21.00 -24.01
C ASP A 9 41.01 -21.35 -22.58
N GLU A 10 41.02 -20.35 -21.68
CA GLU A 10 40.32 -20.45 -20.41
C GLU A 10 40.16 -19.07 -19.72
N GLU A 11 38.94 -18.88 -19.24
CA GLU A 11 38.31 -17.72 -18.63
C GLU A 11 38.75 -17.57 -17.16
N GLY A 12 39.09 -16.35 -16.73
CA GLY A 12 39.46 -16.06 -15.35
C GLY A 12 39.04 -14.64 -14.99
N GLY A 13 37.92 -14.53 -14.28
CA GLY A 13 37.31 -13.25 -13.91
C GLY A 13 38.22 -12.37 -13.07
N GLU A 14 38.39 -11.13 -13.50
CA GLU A 14 38.92 -10.06 -12.67
C GLU A 14 37.76 -9.25 -12.12
N GLU A 15 37.47 -9.56 -10.87
CA GLU A 15 36.50 -8.92 -10.01
C GLU A 15 36.88 -7.44 -9.88
N GLY A 16 36.06 -6.56 -10.45
CA GLY A 16 36.22 -5.12 -10.31
C GLY A 16 36.12 -4.71 -8.84
N LEU A 17 37.28 -4.57 -8.19
CA LEU A 17 37.41 -3.97 -6.87
C LEU A 17 36.75 -2.59 -6.87
N PRO A 18 35.87 -2.26 -5.91
CA PRO A 18 35.36 -0.90 -5.80
C PRO A 18 36.53 0.02 -5.43
N ALA A 19 36.86 0.94 -6.34
CA ALA A 19 37.83 1.99 -6.10
C ALA A 19 37.53 2.66 -4.74
N PRO A 20 38.54 2.86 -3.85
CA PRO A 20 38.28 3.48 -2.56
C PRO A 20 37.76 4.89 -2.84
N ALA A 21 36.52 5.16 -2.40
CA ALA A 21 35.91 6.47 -2.48
C ALA A 21 36.91 7.49 -1.91
N GLY A 22 37.56 8.23 -2.81
CA GLY A 22 38.62 9.16 -2.45
C GLY A 22 38.08 10.11 -1.39
N LYS A 23 38.80 10.19 -0.26
CA LYS A 23 38.52 11.20 0.76
C LYS A 23 38.59 12.54 0.04
N LYS A 24 37.44 13.19 -0.17
CA LYS A 24 37.38 14.50 -0.81
C LYS A 24 38.24 15.43 0.03
N HIS A 25 39.34 15.91 -0.53
CA HIS A 25 40.20 16.87 0.14
C HIS A 25 39.43 18.19 0.21
N TRP A 26 38.90 18.50 1.39
CA TRP A 26 38.17 19.74 1.61
C TRP A 26 39.17 20.89 1.57
N LEU A 27 38.88 21.92 0.77
CA LEU A 27 39.63 23.16 0.84
C LEU A 27 39.53 23.74 2.26
N PRO A 28 40.57 24.43 2.76
CA PRO A 28 40.48 25.12 4.04
C PRO A 28 39.30 26.10 4.03
N LEU A 29 38.66 26.31 5.18
CA LEU A 29 37.45 27.15 5.33
C LEU A 29 37.58 28.53 4.68
N SER A 30 38.77 29.13 4.71
CA SER A 30 39.05 30.44 4.10
C SER A 30 39.03 30.45 2.57
N ALA A 31 39.24 29.30 1.92
CA ALA A 31 39.23 29.13 0.47
C ALA A 31 37.91 28.53 -0.05
N GLN A 32 36.98 28.20 0.87
CA GLN A 32 35.65 27.75 0.50
C GLN A 32 34.81 28.95 0.05
N SER A 33 34.11 28.80 -1.07
CA SER A 33 33.15 29.80 -1.53
C SER A 33 32.01 29.91 -0.52
N ALA A 34 31.43 31.09 -0.34
CA ALA A 34 30.21 31.26 0.45
C ALA A 34 29.04 30.38 -0.05
N PHE A 35 29.11 29.93 -1.31
CA PHE A 35 28.13 29.05 -1.95
C PHE A 35 28.58 27.58 -2.07
N SER A 36 29.74 27.19 -1.54
CA SER A 36 30.21 25.79 -1.64
C SER A 36 29.50 24.85 -0.68
N TYR A 37 28.85 25.40 0.36
CA TYR A 37 28.04 24.60 1.27
C TYR A 37 26.68 24.31 0.64
N ILE A 38 26.54 23.10 0.10
CA ILE A 38 25.25 22.54 -0.28
C ILE A 38 24.81 21.68 0.91
N PRO A 39 23.77 22.08 1.66
CA PRO A 39 23.25 21.28 2.75
C PRO A 39 22.93 19.87 2.24
N PRO A 40 23.37 18.79 2.91
CA PRO A 40 23.22 17.41 2.43
C PRO A 40 21.75 16.92 2.39
N GLY A 41 20.80 17.79 2.69
CA GLY A 41 19.38 17.53 2.75
C GLY A 41 18.72 18.52 3.69
N ARG A 42 17.40 18.59 3.67
CA ARG A 42 16.64 19.39 4.62
C ARG A 42 16.73 18.73 6.00
N GLN A 43 17.23 19.45 7.01
CA GLN A 43 17.31 18.98 8.39
C GLN A 43 16.01 19.17 9.17
N ASP A 44 15.03 19.86 8.57
CA ASP A 44 13.72 20.09 9.17
C ASP A 44 12.96 18.79 9.35
N VAL A 45 11.96 18.83 10.24
CA VAL A 45 11.00 17.74 10.41
C VAL A 45 10.45 17.34 9.04
N PRO A 46 10.36 16.03 8.73
CA PRO A 46 9.86 15.56 7.45
C PRO A 46 8.52 16.22 7.13
N GLU A 47 8.40 16.75 5.91
CA GLU A 47 7.15 17.35 5.46
C GLU A 47 6.07 16.26 5.45
N LEU A 48 5.15 16.37 6.41
CA LEU A 48 3.96 15.56 6.44
C LEU A 48 3.00 16.10 5.39
N SER A 49 2.33 15.19 4.69
CA SER A 49 1.24 15.57 3.80
C SER A 49 0.11 16.22 4.61
N TYR A 50 -0.84 16.83 3.89
CA TYR A 50 -2.10 17.31 4.48
C TYR A 50 -2.81 16.24 5.34
N PHE A 51 -2.62 14.96 5.03
CA PHE A 51 -3.18 13.82 5.75
C PHE A 51 -2.29 13.29 6.88
N HIS A 52 -1.25 14.02 7.26
CA HIS A 52 -0.30 13.63 8.31
C HIS A 52 0.43 12.29 8.02
N ARG A 53 0.64 11.98 6.73
CA ARG A 53 1.44 10.84 6.28
C ARG A 53 2.74 11.33 5.64
N GLY A 54 3.80 10.55 5.75
CA GLY A 54 5.01 10.77 4.96
C GLY A 54 4.68 10.75 3.46
N ALA A 55 5.24 11.68 2.71
CA ALA A 55 5.06 11.73 1.27
C ALA A 55 5.55 10.41 0.65
N LYS A 56 4.62 9.64 0.06
CA LYS A 56 4.91 8.40 -0.67
C LYS A 56 5.11 8.64 -2.15
N ALA A 57 5.25 9.90 -2.58
CA ALA A 57 5.52 10.19 -3.98
C ALA A 57 6.78 9.42 -4.38
N GLY A 58 6.62 8.38 -5.19
CA GLY A 58 7.76 7.77 -5.86
C GLY A 58 8.48 8.88 -6.61
N SER A 59 9.79 8.77 -6.76
CA SER A 59 10.60 9.73 -7.53
C SER A 59 10.26 9.59 -9.01
N VAL A 60 9.04 9.99 -9.40
CA VAL A 60 8.62 10.08 -10.79
C VAL A 60 9.15 11.40 -11.29
N SER A 61 10.04 11.34 -12.27
CA SER A 61 10.52 12.52 -12.97
C SER A 61 9.31 13.26 -13.54
N THR A 62 9.30 14.60 -13.41
CA THR A 62 8.29 15.45 -14.06
C THR A 62 8.23 15.16 -15.55
N TYR A 63 9.37 14.85 -16.18
CA TYR A 63 9.44 14.43 -17.57
C TYR A 63 8.62 13.17 -17.84
N ASP A 64 8.87 12.07 -17.11
CA ASP A 64 8.14 10.81 -17.32
C ASP A 64 6.63 10.98 -17.07
N SER A 65 6.25 11.80 -16.09
CA SER A 65 4.83 12.09 -15.80
C SER A 65 4.08 12.79 -16.93
N ILE A 66 4.80 13.49 -17.81
CA ILE A 66 4.24 14.22 -18.95
C ILE A 66 4.31 13.35 -20.20
N PHE A 67 5.48 12.74 -20.46
CA PHE A 67 5.79 12.10 -21.74
C PHE A 67 5.60 10.59 -21.76
N LYS A 68 5.44 9.92 -20.61
CA LYS A 68 5.23 8.47 -20.51
C LYS A 68 3.80 8.10 -20.08
N ARG A 69 2.84 9.01 -20.30
CA ARG A 69 1.43 8.71 -20.04
C ARG A 69 0.94 7.60 -20.98
N PRO A 70 0.13 6.65 -20.50
CA PRO A 70 -0.44 5.63 -21.37
C PRO A 70 -1.37 6.29 -22.38
N GLU A 71 -1.01 6.18 -23.65
CA GLU A 71 -1.85 6.66 -24.76
C GLU A 71 -2.97 5.65 -25.02
N GLY A 72 -4.24 6.07 -24.92
CA GLY A 72 -5.38 5.24 -25.28
C GLY A 72 -6.63 5.42 -24.42
N TYR A 73 -7.77 4.97 -24.95
CA TYR A 73 -9.04 4.99 -24.25
C TYR A 73 -9.18 3.77 -23.34
N ASN A 74 -9.42 4.00 -22.05
CA ASN A 74 -9.77 2.93 -21.12
C ASN A 74 -11.31 2.82 -21.01
N LYS A 75 -11.88 1.76 -21.60
CA LYS A 75 -13.33 1.48 -21.57
C LYS A 75 -13.94 1.28 -20.17
N TYR A 76 -13.11 1.04 -19.15
CA TYR A 76 -13.57 0.90 -17.77
C TYR A 76 -13.60 2.24 -17.02
N LEU A 77 -12.90 3.27 -17.54
CA LEU A 77 -13.01 4.63 -17.05
C LEU A 77 -14.23 5.31 -17.69
N HIS A 78 -14.85 6.20 -16.92
CA HIS A 78 -15.97 7.02 -17.42
C HIS A 78 -15.48 7.93 -18.56
N ARG A 79 -16.40 8.40 -19.42
CA ARG A 79 -16.13 9.29 -20.59
C ARG A 79 -15.32 10.57 -20.29
N CYS A 80 -15.15 10.91 -19.01
CA CYS A 80 -14.18 11.92 -18.62
C CYS A 80 -12.84 11.19 -18.43
N ASP A 81 -11.86 11.43 -19.31
CA ASP A 81 -10.50 10.87 -19.27
C ASP A 81 -9.67 11.30 -18.02
N ARG A 82 -10.34 11.63 -16.91
CA ARG A 82 -9.72 11.83 -15.60
C ARG A 82 -9.35 10.46 -15.04
N GLU A 83 -8.05 10.20 -14.92
CA GLU A 83 -7.47 8.98 -14.36
C GLU A 83 -8.05 8.58 -12.99
N HIS A 84 -8.45 9.58 -12.17
CA HIS A 84 -9.03 9.37 -10.84
C HIS A 84 -10.52 9.76 -10.73
N ALA A 85 -11.29 9.62 -11.81
CA ALA A 85 -12.73 9.86 -11.75
C ALA A 85 -13.39 9.05 -10.62
N LYS A 86 -14.29 9.69 -9.85
CA LYS A 86 -14.97 9.08 -8.69
C LYS A 86 -14.02 8.53 -7.60
N ASN A 87 -12.84 9.14 -7.43
CA ASN A 87 -11.80 8.70 -6.49
C ASN A 87 -11.27 7.30 -6.76
N GLN A 88 -11.42 6.77 -7.99
CA GLN A 88 -10.85 5.48 -8.36
C GLN A 88 -9.32 5.54 -8.34
N GLY A 89 -8.69 4.56 -7.69
CA GLY A 89 -7.23 4.50 -7.52
C GLY A 89 -6.68 5.43 -6.44
N LEU A 90 -7.51 6.21 -5.75
CA LEU A 90 -7.11 7.03 -4.60
C LEU A 90 -7.52 6.35 -3.30
N ASN A 91 -6.62 6.31 -2.32
CA ASN A 91 -6.88 5.74 -1.00
C ASN A 91 -7.21 6.82 0.05
N ILE A 92 -8.22 7.64 -0.25
CA ILE A 92 -8.57 8.81 0.55
C ILE A 92 -9.00 8.41 1.97
N ASN A 93 -9.74 7.31 2.12
CA ASN A 93 -10.23 6.88 3.42
C ASN A 93 -9.11 6.47 4.38
N ASP A 94 -8.11 5.70 3.90
CA ASP A 94 -6.98 5.33 4.73
C ASP A 94 -6.09 6.54 5.05
N GLU A 95 -6.04 7.54 4.16
CA GLU A 95 -5.35 8.80 4.41
C GLU A 95 -6.08 9.64 5.46
N GLU A 96 -7.40 9.78 5.39
CA GLU A 96 -8.20 10.52 6.37
C GLU A 96 -8.13 9.88 7.77
N THR A 97 -8.22 8.54 7.85
CA THR A 97 -8.18 7.79 9.12
C THR A 97 -6.81 7.85 9.81
N ALA A 98 -5.73 8.14 9.07
CA ALA A 98 -4.39 8.28 9.63
C ALA A 98 -4.15 9.66 10.28
N ARG A 99 -5.05 10.63 10.07
CA ARG A 99 -4.93 11.94 10.71
C ARG A 99 -5.06 11.79 12.22
N PRO A 100 -4.17 12.42 13.02
CA PRO A 100 -4.27 12.38 14.47
C PRO A 100 -5.53 13.09 14.99
N VAL A 101 -5.97 14.13 14.28
CA VAL A 101 -7.17 14.91 14.58
C VAL A 101 -8.11 14.88 13.39
N ALA A 102 -9.35 14.45 13.61
CA ALA A 102 -10.37 14.40 12.58
C ALA A 102 -10.84 15.82 12.21
N VAL A 103 -11.04 16.06 10.91
CA VAL A 103 -11.61 17.31 10.38
C VAL A 103 -13.12 17.15 10.28
N LEU A 104 -13.90 18.23 10.39
CA LEU A 104 -15.38 18.18 10.32
C LEU A 104 -15.91 17.50 9.05
N SER A 105 -15.17 17.62 7.94
CA SER A 105 -15.52 17.00 6.66
C SER A 105 -15.13 15.52 6.56
N SER A 106 -14.38 14.99 7.53
CA SER A 106 -13.97 13.59 7.49
C SER A 106 -15.15 12.68 7.77
N SER A 107 -15.14 11.53 7.12
CA SER A 107 -16.18 10.52 7.33
C SER A 107 -16.19 9.96 8.77
N ASP A 108 -15.03 9.97 9.43
CA ASP A 108 -14.83 9.54 10.82
C ASP A 108 -15.39 10.56 11.83
N TYR A 109 -15.41 11.86 11.51
CA TYR A 109 -15.83 12.88 12.46
C TYR A 109 -17.30 12.68 12.87
N GLY A 110 -17.55 12.68 14.18
CA GLY A 110 -18.87 12.45 14.75
C GLY A 110 -19.34 10.99 14.73
N ARG A 111 -18.65 10.07 14.04
CA ARG A 111 -19.02 8.65 13.98
C ARG A 111 -18.32 7.86 15.08
N ARG A 112 -19.10 7.30 16.00
CA ARG A 112 -18.58 6.42 17.09
C ARG A 112 -18.52 4.94 16.68
N ILE A 113 -17.97 4.63 15.50
CA ILE A 113 -17.96 3.25 14.97
C ILE A 113 -17.04 2.34 15.79
N LYS A 114 -15.83 2.82 16.13
CA LYS A 114 -14.82 2.02 16.86
C LYS A 114 -15.04 1.98 18.37
N LYS A 115 -15.85 2.90 18.91
CA LYS A 115 -16.12 3.07 20.34
C LYS A 115 -17.60 3.42 20.56
N PRO A 116 -18.52 2.49 20.30
CA PRO A 116 -19.93 2.72 20.57
C PRO A 116 -20.11 2.98 22.07
N VAL A 117 -20.95 3.96 22.43
CA VAL A 117 -21.22 4.31 23.84
C VAL A 117 -22.02 3.22 24.51
N GLU A 118 -22.99 2.71 23.77
CA GLU A 118 -23.92 1.69 24.22
C GLU A 118 -23.62 0.39 23.48
N GLN A 119 -23.77 -0.72 24.19
CA GLN A 119 -23.71 -2.03 23.55
C GLN A 119 -24.90 -2.16 22.59
N LEU A 120 -24.66 -2.73 21.41
CA LEU A 120 -25.73 -2.94 20.44
C LEU A 120 -26.64 -4.08 20.95
N ILE A 121 -27.71 -3.71 21.65
CA ILE A 121 -28.69 -4.66 22.18
C ILE A 121 -29.45 -5.28 21.00
N ARG A 122 -29.41 -6.61 20.90
CA ARG A 122 -30.04 -7.41 19.83
C ARG A 122 -31.14 -8.33 20.37
N ASP A 123 -31.74 -7.96 21.49
CA ASP A 123 -32.71 -8.80 22.22
C ASP A 123 -33.96 -9.13 21.41
N HIS A 124 -34.33 -8.25 20.47
CA HIS A 124 -35.46 -8.45 19.56
C HIS A 124 -35.04 -8.62 18.09
N ALA A 125 -33.80 -9.07 17.84
CA ALA A 125 -33.36 -9.35 16.49
C ALA A 125 -34.17 -10.49 15.86
N ARG A 126 -34.55 -10.35 14.59
CA ARG A 126 -35.26 -11.42 13.86
C ARG A 126 -34.35 -12.63 13.69
N ILE A 127 -34.73 -13.75 14.29
CA ILE A 127 -34.02 -15.02 14.17
C ILE A 127 -34.72 -15.87 13.10
N ASN A 128 -33.95 -16.39 12.15
CA ASN A 128 -34.47 -17.24 11.07
C ASN A 128 -34.70 -18.68 11.53
N HIS A 129 -35.71 -18.89 12.38
CA HIS A 129 -36.05 -20.21 12.95
C HIS A 129 -36.29 -21.27 11.87
N VAL A 130 -37.07 -20.96 10.83
CA VAL A 130 -37.40 -21.93 9.75
C VAL A 130 -36.15 -22.47 9.07
N LYS A 131 -35.22 -21.58 8.71
CA LYS A 131 -33.96 -21.99 8.06
C LYS A 131 -33.06 -22.75 9.03
N ALA A 132 -33.03 -22.33 10.29
CA ALA A 132 -32.21 -22.94 11.32
C ALA A 132 -32.73 -24.32 11.75
N GLU A 133 -34.03 -24.61 11.70
CA GLU A 133 -34.63 -25.86 12.14
C GLU A 133 -34.87 -26.86 11.01
N PHE A 134 -35.53 -26.44 9.93
CA PHE A 134 -35.95 -27.35 8.86
C PHE A 134 -34.83 -27.72 7.90
N TYR A 135 -33.86 -26.82 7.69
CA TYR A 135 -32.81 -26.98 6.67
C TYR A 135 -31.41 -27.15 7.30
N ARG A 136 -31.32 -27.86 8.42
CA ARG A 136 -30.04 -28.19 9.06
C ARG A 136 -29.22 -29.12 8.16
N LYS A 137 -27.92 -28.83 8.02
CA LYS A 137 -26.98 -29.66 7.24
C LYS A 137 -26.53 -30.93 7.98
N ASN A 138 -26.61 -30.91 9.31
CA ASN A 138 -26.31 -32.06 10.16
C ASN A 138 -27.61 -32.85 10.35
N GLY A 139 -27.54 -34.17 10.11
CA GLY A 139 -28.69 -35.06 9.91
C GLY A 139 -29.78 -35.07 11.00
N ILE A 140 -30.84 -35.81 10.67
CA ILE A 140 -32.12 -35.85 11.36
C ILE A 140 -31.98 -36.42 12.79
N THR A 141 -32.41 -35.70 13.82
CA THR A 141 -32.63 -36.26 15.18
C THR A 141 -33.96 -37.02 15.23
N CYS A 142 -34.08 -38.08 14.43
CA CYS A 142 -35.21 -39.02 14.50
C CYS A 142 -34.65 -40.38 14.93
N LEU A 143 -34.38 -40.53 16.22
CA LEU A 143 -34.39 -41.86 16.84
C LEU A 143 -35.53 -41.87 17.84
N PRO A 144 -36.67 -42.52 17.54
CA PRO A 144 -37.68 -42.75 18.56
C PRO A 144 -37.10 -43.73 19.59
N ASN A 145 -36.86 -43.26 20.81
CA ASN A 145 -36.61 -44.12 21.96
C ASN A 145 -37.88 -44.94 22.25
N PHE A 146 -38.06 -46.06 21.57
CA PHE A 146 -38.99 -47.10 22.02
C PHE A 146 -38.39 -47.78 23.25
N ARG A 147 -38.63 -47.20 24.44
CA ARG A 147 -38.52 -47.94 25.69
C ARG A 147 -39.69 -48.93 25.74
N HIS A 148 -39.50 -50.11 25.15
CA HIS A 148 -40.32 -51.26 25.48
C HIS A 148 -39.96 -51.72 26.90
N GLN A 149 -40.92 -51.54 27.79
CA GLN A 149 -41.01 -52.17 29.10
C GLN A 149 -41.10 -53.69 28.86
N PHE A 150 -40.11 -54.45 29.31
CA PHE A 150 -40.21 -55.90 29.45
C PHE A 150 -40.10 -56.23 30.95
N CYS A 151 -41.14 -56.90 31.48
CA CYS A 151 -40.98 -57.89 32.54
C CYS A 151 -40.23 -59.10 31.97
#